data_AF-A0A231GW41-F1
#
_entry.id   AF-A0A231GW41-F1
#
_cell.length_a   1.000
_cell.length_b   1.000
_cell.length_c   1.000
_cell.angle_alpha   90.00
_cell.angle_beta   90.00
_cell.angle_gamma   90.00
#
_symmetry.space_group_name_H-M   'P 1'
#
loop_
_entity.id
_entity.type
_entity.pdbx_description
1 polymer ?
#
loop_
_entity_poly.entity_id
_entity_poly.type
_entity_poly.pdbx_seq_one_letter_code
_entity_poly.pdbx_strand_id
1 'polypeptide(L)'
;MTLPIARDLASVNIRVVTIAPGLFHTPLFATLPEEAIKALGAQVPHPARLGDPAEYAALARHIVENPMLNGETIRLDGAIRMAPR
;
A
#
# COMPACT_ATOMS: atom_id res chain seq x y z
N MET A 1 -0.97 3.72 13.35
CA MET A 1 -1.88 4.30 14.36
C MET A 1 -3.15 4.78 13.67
N THR A 2 -4.00 3.88 13.19
CA THR A 2 -5.14 4.27 12.34
C THR A 2 -6.42 4.41 13.15
N LEU A 3 -6.79 3.36 13.90
CA LEU A 3 -8.03 3.32 14.67
C LEU A 3 -8.13 4.40 15.78
N PRO A 4 -7.09 4.69 16.59
CA PRO A 4 -7.21 5.72 17.62
C PRO A 4 -7.49 7.10 17.03
N ILE A 5 -6.75 7.49 15.98
CA ILE A 5 -6.93 8.79 15.32
C ILE A 5 -8.29 8.87 14.63
N ALA A 6 -8.77 7.78 14.02
CA ALA A 6 -10.11 7.70 13.46
C ALA A 6 -11.21 7.99 14.51
N ARG A 7 -11.02 7.55 15.77
CA ARG A 7 -11.94 7.82 16.88
C ARG A 7 -11.84 9.26 17.36
N ASP A 8 -10.63 9.80 17.48
CA ASP A 8 -10.38 11.17 17.92
C ASP A 8 -11.01 12.20 16.96
N LEU A 9 -10.97 11.93 15.65
CA LEU A 9 -11.46 12.84 14.62
C LEU A 9 -12.92 12.58 14.19
N ALA A 10 -13.59 11.58 14.76
CA ALA A 10 -14.95 11.23 14.39
C ALA A 10 -15.96 12.37 14.62
N SER A 11 -15.77 13.15 15.70
CA SER A 11 -16.64 14.28 16.06
C SER A 11 -16.60 15.44 15.07
N VAL A 12 -15.53 15.54 14.27
CA VAL A 12 -15.35 16.56 13.22
C VAL A 12 -15.50 15.98 11.81
N ASN A 13 -16.08 14.78 11.70
CA ASN A 13 -16.38 14.10 10.43
C ASN A 13 -15.16 13.85 9.52
N ILE A 14 -13.99 13.59 10.11
CA ILE A 14 -12.78 13.22 9.35
C ILE A 14 -12.54 11.71 9.47
N ARG A 15 -12.44 11.04 8.33
CA ARG A 15 -12.07 9.61 8.25
C ARG A 15 -10.55 9.46 8.23
N VAL A 16 -10.06 8.34 8.78
CA VAL A 16 -8.64 7.99 8.79
C VAL A 16 -8.47 6.57 8.29
N VAL A 17 -7.69 6.39 7.23
CA VAL A 17 -7.37 5.09 6.63
C VAL A 17 -5.88 5.06 6.33
N THR A 18 -5.26 3.89 6.40
CA THR A 18 -3.84 3.70 6.11
C THR A 18 -3.67 2.71 4.96
N ILE A 19 -2.79 3.01 4.02
CA ILE A 19 -2.34 2.04 3.02
C ILE A 19 -0.98 1.50 3.48
N ALA A 20 -0.87 0.18 3.56
CA ALA A 20 0.38 -0.52 3.80
C ALA A 20 0.84 -1.18 2.48
N PRO A 21 1.67 -0.50 1.67
CA PRO A 21 2.10 -1.03 0.39
C PRO A 21 3.12 -2.16 0.57
N GLY A 22 3.13 -3.08 -0.38
CA GLY A 22 4.23 -4.00 -0.62
C GLY A 22 5.35 -3.35 -1.42
N LEU A 23 5.88 -4.07 -2.39
CA LEU A 23 6.96 -3.58 -3.24
C LEU A 23 6.38 -2.81 -4.44
N PHE A 24 6.74 -1.53 -4.59
CA PHE A 24 6.25 -0.65 -5.66
C PHE A 24 7.40 0.00 -6.41
N HIS A 25 7.25 0.16 -7.72
CA HIS A 25 8.25 0.76 -8.59
C HIS A 25 8.29 2.29 -8.40
N THR A 26 9.07 2.72 -7.40
CA THR A 26 9.29 4.13 -7.04
C THR A 26 10.76 4.50 -7.23
N PRO A 27 11.12 5.81 -7.22
CA PRO A 27 12.53 6.24 -7.31
C PRO A 27 13.45 5.61 -6.24
N LEU A 28 12.90 5.09 -5.13
CA LEU A 28 13.65 4.34 -4.13
C LEU A 28 14.38 3.12 -4.73
N PHE A 29 13.84 2.51 -5.79
CA PHE A 29 14.42 1.36 -6.48
C PHE A 29 15.31 1.75 -7.67
N ALA A 30 15.42 3.04 -8.00
CA ALA A 30 16.16 3.51 -9.17
C ALA A 30 17.69 3.25 -9.08
N THR A 31 18.21 3.00 -7.89
CA THR A 31 19.62 2.67 -7.65
C THR A 31 19.92 1.18 -7.71
N LEU A 32 18.89 0.32 -7.79
CA LEU A 32 19.08 -1.12 -7.89
C LEU A 32 19.31 -1.56 -9.34
N PRO A 33 20.18 -2.56 -9.58
CA PRO A 33 20.28 -3.21 -10.88
C PRO A 33 18.93 -3.80 -11.31
N GLU A 34 18.68 -3.82 -12.63
CA GLU A 34 17.42 -4.34 -13.20
C GLU A 34 17.13 -5.79 -12.75
N GLU A 35 18.16 -6.62 -12.65
CA GLU A 35 18.02 -8.00 -12.18
C GLU A 35 17.56 -8.09 -10.72
N ALA A 36 17.96 -7.14 -9.86
CA ALA A 36 17.46 -7.08 -8.49
C ALA A 36 15.98 -6.66 -8.43
N ILE A 37 15.57 -5.73 -9.31
CA ILE A 37 14.16 -5.32 -9.45
C ILE A 37 13.29 -6.51 -9.89
N LYS A 38 13.75 -7.28 -10.88
CA LYS A 38 13.06 -8.50 -11.35
C LYS A 38 12.97 -9.56 -10.23
N ALA A 39 14.08 -9.81 -9.53
CA ALA A 39 14.12 -10.77 -8.42
C ALA A 39 13.19 -10.38 -7.26
N LEU A 40 13.06 -9.08 -6.96
CA LEU A 40 12.11 -8.57 -5.97
C LEU A 40 10.66 -8.73 -6.45
N GLY A 41 10.38 -8.42 -7.72
CA GLY A 41 9.06 -8.61 -8.31
C GLY A 41 8.61 -10.07 -8.30
N ALA A 42 9.53 -11.02 -8.52
CA ALA A 42 9.25 -12.45 -8.50
C ALA A 42 8.89 -13.00 -7.11
N GLN A 43 9.18 -12.27 -6.03
CA GLN A 43 8.77 -12.65 -4.67
C GLN A 43 7.29 -12.33 -4.39
N VAL A 44 6.66 -11.49 -5.21
CA VAL A 44 5.24 -11.17 -5.09
C VAL A 44 4.42 -12.33 -5.69
N PRO A 45 3.51 -12.97 -4.91
CA PRO A 45 2.72 -14.10 -5.42
C PRO A 45 1.89 -13.76 -6.67
N HIS A 46 1.05 -12.73 -6.63
CA HIS A 46 0.29 -12.28 -7.80
C HIS A 46 -0.24 -10.85 -7.62
N PRO A 47 -0.09 -9.97 -8.64
CA PRO A 47 0.70 -10.15 -9.85
C PRO A 47 2.21 -10.18 -9.55
N ALA A 48 2.96 -11.07 -10.22
CA ALA A 48 4.38 -11.32 -9.95
C ALA A 48 5.30 -10.23 -10.54
N ARG A 49 5.16 -9.00 -10.02
CA ARG A 49 5.93 -7.81 -10.38
C ARG A 49 5.89 -6.81 -9.23
N LEU A 50 6.69 -5.74 -9.34
CA LEU A 50 6.49 -4.55 -8.51
C LEU A 50 5.15 -3.88 -8.86
N GLY A 51 4.51 -3.31 -7.85
CA GLY A 51 3.33 -2.46 -8.02
C GLY A 51 3.66 -1.20 -8.80
N ASP A 52 2.73 -0.75 -9.65
CA ASP A 52 2.80 0.53 -10.34
C ASP A 52 2.26 1.63 -9.40
N PRO A 53 2.90 2.81 -9.28
CA PRO A 53 2.38 3.93 -8.50
C PRO A 53 0.91 4.30 -8.79
N ALA A 54 0.43 4.08 -10.01
CA ALA A 54 -0.97 4.29 -10.38
C ALA A 54 -1.93 3.33 -9.63
N GLU A 55 -1.50 2.13 -9.25
CA GLU A 55 -2.29 1.17 -8.47
C GLU A 55 -2.46 1.65 -7.01
N TYR A 56 -1.42 2.26 -6.45
CA TYR A 56 -1.51 2.94 -5.15
C TYR A 56 -2.48 4.12 -5.22
N ALA A 57 -2.36 4.95 -6.27
CA ALA A 57 -3.25 6.08 -6.49
C ALA A 57 -4.72 5.65 -6.65
N ALA A 58 -4.97 4.54 -7.34
CA ALA A 58 -6.31 3.97 -7.48
C ALA A 58 -6.92 3.58 -6.12
N LEU A 59 -6.15 2.94 -5.22
CA LEU A 59 -6.62 2.63 -3.88
C LEU A 59 -6.89 3.91 -3.06
N ALA A 60 -6.00 4.91 -3.14
CA ALA A 60 -6.22 6.20 -2.48
C ALA A 60 -7.53 6.85 -2.94
N ARG A 61 -7.83 6.79 -4.25
CA ARG A 61 -9.11 7.26 -4.81
C ARG A 61 -10.29 6.49 -4.22
N HIS A 62 -10.24 5.16 -4.20
CA HIS A 62 -11.31 4.34 -3.60
C HIS A 62 -11.56 4.66 -2.12
N ILE A 63 -10.51 4.98 -1.36
CA ILE A 63 -10.62 5.41 0.04
C ILE A 63 -11.36 6.75 0.16
N VAL A 64 -11.05 7.70 -0.72
CA VAL A 64 -11.72 9.01 -0.75
C VAL A 64 -13.19 8.87 -1.14
N GLU A 65 -13.48 8.07 -2.16
CA GLU A 65 -14.81 7.91 -2.74
C GLU A 65 -15.77 7.07 -1.89
N ASN A 66 -15.27 6.14 -1.06
CA ASN A 66 -16.10 5.26 -0.24
C ASN A 66 -16.28 5.82 1.19
N PRO A 67 -17.48 6.30 1.58
CA PRO A 67 -17.71 6.90 2.89
C PRO A 67 -17.58 5.93 4.07
N MET A 68 -17.69 4.62 3.84
CA MET A 68 -17.65 3.62 4.91
C MET A 68 -16.23 3.17 5.28
N LEU A 69 -15.20 3.56 4.50
CA LEU A 69 -13.82 3.24 4.84
C LEU A 69 -13.30 4.17 5.93
N ASN A 70 -13.18 3.68 7.16
CA ASN A 70 -12.63 4.42 8.29
C ASN A 70 -11.99 3.46 9.32
N GLY A 71 -10.86 3.87 9.92
CA GLY A 71 -10.19 3.13 10.99
C GLY A 71 -9.39 1.90 10.57
N GLU A 72 -9.15 1.69 9.26
CA GLU A 72 -8.58 0.45 8.72
C GLU A 72 -7.21 0.65 8.04
N THR A 73 -6.37 -0.39 8.08
CA THR A 73 -5.12 -0.49 7.31
C THR A 73 -5.26 -1.51 6.18
N ILE A 74 -5.25 -1.03 4.94
CA ILE A 74 -5.37 -1.88 3.75
C ILE A 74 -3.97 -2.26 3.27
N ARG A 75 -3.67 -3.56 3.23
CA ARG A 75 -2.48 -4.06 2.54
C ARG A 75 -2.69 -4.01 1.04
N LEU A 76 -1.74 -3.43 0.33
CA LEU A 76 -1.72 -3.39 -1.14
C LEU A 76 -0.37 -3.93 -1.59
N ASP A 77 -0.25 -5.25 -1.74
CA ASP A 77 1.06 -5.89 -1.77
C ASP A 77 1.16 -7.17 -2.60
N GLY A 78 0.14 -7.51 -3.39
CA GLY A 78 0.12 -8.73 -4.20
C GLY A 78 0.25 -10.02 -3.39
N ALA A 79 -0.22 -10.00 -2.13
CA ALA A 79 -0.17 -11.10 -1.15
C ALA A 79 1.23 -11.46 -0.62
N ILE A 80 2.26 -10.63 -0.87
CA ILE A 80 3.60 -10.90 -0.36
C ILE A 80 3.64 -10.86 1.18
N ARG A 81 4.50 -11.69 1.75
CA ARG A 81 4.95 -11.58 3.15
C ARG A 81 6.48 -11.53 3.12
N MET A 82 7.05 -10.45 3.65
CA MET A 82 8.50 -10.30 3.67
C MET A 82 9.10 -11.33 4.63
N ALA A 83 9.98 -12.18 4.10
CA ALA A 83 10.72 -13.13 4.91
C ALA A 83 11.72 -12.39 5.82
N PRO A 84 12.08 -12.96 6.99
CA PRO A 84 13.19 -12.46 7.79
C PRO A 84 14.46 -12.39 6.93
N ARG A 85 15.30 -11.37 7.19
CA ARG A 85 16.67 -11.32 6.69
C ARG A 85 17.61 -11.98 7.69
#